data_AF-A0A969QJ53-F1
#
_entry.id   AF-A0A969QJ53-F1
#
_cell.length_a   1.000
_cell.length_b   1.000
_cell.length_c   1.000
_cell.angle_alpha   90.00
_cell.angle_beta   90.00
_cell.angle_gamma   90.00
#
_symmetry.space_group_name_H-M   'P 1'
#
loop_
_entity.id
_entity.type
_entity.pdbx_description
1 polymer ?
#
loop_
_entity_poly.entity_id
_entity_poly.type
_entity_poly.pdbx_seq_one_letter_code
_entity_poly.pdbx_strand_id
1 'polypeptide(L)'
;ENAITFGNNSGFNPINPDGGVNGGRTGYGVASFVLNPDPNTGFFSNTTVSVGAGAGRFRTVGDIRSGRDTINVFGSVGTRLSSNFSLVADWNGQDLGVGLPITVPFGDSASFQVTPALVDLVNSETGGSRFVVSGGLGFQF
;
A
#
# COMPACT_ATOMS: atom_id res chain seq x y z
N GLU A 1 14.34 0.24 11.80
CA GLU A 1 13.57 0.91 12.88
C GLU A 1 12.14 0.39 12.80
N ASN A 2 11.55 -0.02 13.91
CA ASN A 2 10.17 -0.49 13.95
C ASN A 2 9.27 0.67 14.38
N ALA A 3 8.11 0.82 13.75
CA ALA A 3 7.23 1.94 13.97
C ALA A 3 5.79 1.48 14.20
N ILE A 4 5.06 2.20 15.05
CA ILE A 4 3.61 2.06 15.21
C ILE A 4 3.00 3.42 14.96
N THR A 5 2.06 3.48 14.02
CA THR A 5 1.39 4.70 13.59
C THR A 5 -0.11 4.55 13.77
N PHE A 6 -0.74 5.55 14.38
CA PHE A 6 -2.19 5.68 14.42
C PHE A 6 -2.58 6.88 13.58
N GLY A 7 -3.59 6.71 12.72
CA GLY A 7 -4.07 7.74 11.83
C GLY A 7 -5.58 7.87 11.86
N ASN A 8 -6.04 9.10 11.69
CA ASN A 8 -7.43 9.36 11.33
C ASN A 8 -7.44 10.06 9.97
N ASN A 9 -8.27 9.59 9.07
CA ASN A 9 -8.47 10.22 7.78
C ASN A 9 -9.95 10.61 7.64
N SER A 10 -10.19 11.87 7.34
CA SER A 10 -11.51 12.44 7.08
C SER A 10 -11.50 13.01 5.66
N GLY A 11 -12.24 12.37 4.76
CA GLY A 11 -12.49 12.92 3.43
C GLY A 11 -13.64 13.92 3.51
N PHE A 12 -13.45 15.11 2.95
CA PHE A 12 -14.54 16.06 2.73
C PHE A 12 -14.98 15.96 1.27
N ASN A 13 -16.19 15.46 1.04
CA ASN A 13 -16.83 15.48 -0.28
C ASN A 13 -18.01 16.47 -0.25
N PRO A 14 -17.94 17.61 -0.96
CA PRO A 14 -19.01 18.60 -0.95
C PRO A 14 -20.32 18.11 -1.60
N ILE A 15 -20.28 17.02 -2.37
CA ILE A 15 -21.44 16.40 -3.01
C ILE A 15 -22.11 15.36 -2.08
N ASN A 16 -21.40 14.86 -1.07
CA ASN A 16 -21.93 13.93 -0.08
C ASN A 16 -21.41 14.26 1.33
N PRO A 17 -21.95 15.31 1.97
CA PRO A 17 -21.45 15.84 3.23
C PRO A 17 -21.64 14.87 4.42
N ASP A 18 -22.50 13.86 4.27
CA ASP A 18 -22.86 12.90 5.32
C ASP A 18 -21.92 11.67 5.36
N GLY A 19 -20.89 11.60 4.50
CA GLY A 19 -19.87 10.56 4.54
C GLY A 19 -20.29 9.20 3.95
N GLY A 20 -21.39 9.14 3.19
CA GLY A 20 -21.78 7.94 2.44
C GLY A 20 -20.75 7.55 1.36
N VAL A 21 -20.47 6.24 1.22
CA VAL A 21 -19.51 5.55 0.30
C VAL A 21 -18.09 6.13 0.13
N ASN A 22 -17.82 7.35 0.61
CA ASN A 22 -16.61 8.14 0.39
C ASN A 22 -15.89 8.51 1.71
N GLY A 23 -16.15 7.75 2.77
CA GLY A 23 -15.37 7.82 4.00
C GLY A 23 -15.84 8.89 4.97
N GLY A 24 -16.70 8.49 5.90
CA GLY A 24 -16.80 9.14 7.21
C GLY A 24 -15.47 9.11 7.98
N ARG A 25 -15.49 9.44 9.28
CA ARG A 25 -14.27 9.40 10.12
C ARG A 25 -13.64 8.01 10.09
N THR A 26 -12.47 7.88 9.45
CA THR A 26 -11.77 6.60 9.32
C THR A 26 -10.56 6.57 10.23
N GLY A 27 -10.64 5.81 11.32
CA GLY A 27 -9.50 5.51 12.18
C GLY A 27 -8.77 4.25 11.72
N TYR A 28 -7.45 4.26 11.80
CA TYR A 28 -6.60 3.09 11.56
C TYR A 28 -5.36 3.10 12.44
N GLY A 29 -4.83 1.91 12.69
CA GLY A 29 -3.51 1.71 13.28
C GLY A 29 -2.69 0.78 12.40
N VAL A 30 -1.39 1.02 12.29
CA VAL A 30 -0.45 0.18 11.55
C VAL A 30 0.83 0.01 12.35
N ALA A 31 1.34 -1.21 12.38
CA ALA A 31 2.66 -1.55 12.89
C ALA A 31 3.54 -1.96 11.72
N SER A 32 4.74 -1.38 11.64
CA SER A 32 5.72 -1.63 10.59
C SER A 32 7.03 -2.11 11.20
N PHE A 33 7.58 -3.18 10.63
CA PHE A 33 8.80 -3.82 11.06
C PHE A 33 9.78 -3.85 9.90
N VAL A 34 11.01 -3.41 10.14
CA VAL A 34 12.09 -3.55 9.15
C VAL A 34 12.93 -4.75 9.55
N LEU A 35 12.86 -5.79 8.73
CA LEU A 35 13.69 -6.97 8.82
C LEU A 35 14.97 -6.69 8.02
N ASN A 36 16.09 -6.56 8.74
CA ASN A 36 17.43 -6.46 8.18
C ASN A 36 18.13 -7.82 8.33
N PRO A 37 17.82 -8.83 7.50
CA PRO A 37 18.65 -10.02 7.47
C PRO A 37 20.03 -9.65 6.94
N ASP A 38 21.05 -10.34 7.44
CA ASP A 38 22.47 -10.14 7.13
C ASP A 38 22.67 -9.91 5.62
N PRO A 39 23.44 -8.91 5.17
CA PRO A 39 23.73 -8.69 3.75
C PRO A 39 24.25 -9.93 3.01
N ASN A 40 24.80 -10.92 3.73
CA ASN A 40 25.22 -12.22 3.17
C ASN A 40 24.07 -13.23 2.96
N THR A 41 22.86 -12.96 3.45
CA THR A 41 21.71 -13.89 3.38
C THR A 41 20.81 -13.73 2.15
N GLY A 42 21.10 -12.77 1.24
CA GLY A 42 20.49 -12.67 -0.09
C GLY A 42 18.99 -12.33 -0.10
N PHE A 43 18.53 -11.67 -1.18
CA PHE A 43 17.15 -11.32 -1.60
C PHE A 43 16.16 -10.69 -0.58
N PHE A 44 16.48 -10.63 0.71
CA PHE A 44 15.65 -10.09 1.79
C PHE A 44 16.35 -9.02 2.61
N SER A 45 17.60 -8.67 2.26
CA SER A 45 18.34 -7.59 2.92
C SER A 45 17.53 -6.30 2.78
N ASN A 46 16.92 -5.85 3.88
CA ASN A 46 15.99 -4.71 3.93
C ASN A 46 14.58 -5.05 3.42
N THR A 47 13.86 -5.87 4.18
CA THR A 47 12.44 -6.16 4.00
C THR A 47 11.60 -5.42 5.03
N THR A 48 10.68 -4.58 4.59
CA THR A 48 9.70 -3.92 5.46
C THR A 48 8.39 -4.70 5.41
N VAL A 49 7.85 -5.06 6.57
CA VAL A 49 6.53 -5.68 6.72
C VAL A 49 5.65 -4.74 7.52
N SER A 50 4.45 -4.45 7.03
CA SER A 50 3.46 -3.64 7.74
C SER A 50 2.17 -4.42 7.89
N VAL A 51 1.56 -4.36 9.07
CA VAL A 51 0.24 -4.92 9.34
C VAL A 51 -0.57 -3.88 10.09
N GLY A 52 -1.78 -3.62 9.62
CA GLY A 52 -2.66 -2.62 10.19
C GLY A 52 -4.11 -3.08 10.19
N ALA A 53 -4.92 -2.34 10.94
CA ALA A 53 -6.35 -2.51 10.96
C ALA A 53 -7.04 -1.15 11.00
N GLY A 54 -8.17 -1.02 10.32
CA GLY A 54 -8.89 0.25 10.24
C GLY A 54 -10.36 0.08 9.91
N ALA A 55 -11.14 1.10 10.23
CA ALA A 55 -12.57 1.17 9.95
C ALA A 55 -12.88 2.02 8.71
N GLY A 56 -14.15 2.03 8.29
CA GLY A 56 -14.70 2.85 7.21
C GLY A 56 -14.12 2.56 5.82
N ARG A 57 -13.02 3.20 5.40
CA ARG A 57 -12.44 3.04 4.04
C ARG A 57 -11.67 1.74 3.86
N PHE A 58 -11.25 1.15 4.96
CA PHE A 58 -10.56 -0.14 4.95
C PHE A 58 -11.55 -1.31 4.93
N ARG A 59 -12.86 -1.05 5.14
CA ARG A 59 -13.90 -2.08 5.08
C ARG A 59 -13.90 -2.79 3.73
N THR A 60 -14.27 -4.07 3.77
CA THR A 60 -14.54 -4.83 2.55
C THR A 60 -15.67 -4.17 1.75
N VAL A 61 -15.64 -4.33 0.43
CA VAL A 61 -16.69 -3.79 -0.46
C VAL A 61 -18.06 -4.40 -0.11
N GLY A 62 -18.10 -5.68 0.28
CA GLY A 62 -19.31 -6.33 0.81
C GLY A 62 -19.88 -5.67 2.06
N ASP A 63 -19.05 -5.26 3.02
CA ASP A 63 -19.50 -4.56 4.23
C ASP A 63 -19.95 -3.13 3.94
N ILE A 64 -19.28 -2.45 3.01
CA ILE A 64 -19.70 -1.13 2.53
C ILE A 64 -21.08 -1.23 1.85
N ARG A 65 -21.30 -2.23 0.99
CA ARG A 65 -22.58 -2.46 0.30
C ARG A 65 -23.70 -2.87 1.24
N SER A 66 -23.39 -3.58 2.32
CA SER A 66 -24.37 -4.02 3.33
C SER A 66 -24.58 -3.02 4.47
N GLY A 67 -23.91 -1.87 4.44
CA GLY A 67 -24.04 -0.83 5.47
C GLY A 67 -23.50 -1.25 6.84
N ARG A 68 -22.58 -2.23 6.89
CA ARG A 68 -22.00 -2.71 8.15
C ARG A 68 -20.79 -1.86 8.54
N ASP A 69 -20.75 -1.43 9.80
CA ASP A 69 -19.56 -0.80 10.37
C ASP A 69 -18.62 -1.88 10.92
N THR A 70 -17.66 -2.27 10.07
CA THR A 70 -16.64 -3.27 10.38
C THR A 70 -15.24 -2.66 10.41
N ILE A 71 -14.34 -3.35 11.12
CA ILE A 71 -12.90 -3.13 11.05
C ILE A 71 -12.35 -4.17 10.09
N ASN A 72 -11.43 -3.77 9.22
CA ASN A 72 -10.72 -4.69 8.35
C ASN A 72 -9.22 -4.64 8.63
N VAL A 73 -8.54 -5.73 8.30
CA VAL A 73 -7.08 -5.85 8.40
C VAL A 73 -6.49 -5.63 7.01
N PHE A 74 -5.36 -4.94 6.98
CA PHE A 74 -4.55 -4.75 5.79
C PHE A 74 -3.09 -4.97 6.14
N GLY A 75 -2.26 -5.19 5.13
CA GLY A 75 -0.83 -5.31 5.33
C GLY A 75 -0.07 -5.17 4.03
N SER A 76 1.23 -4.94 4.15
CA SER A 76 2.12 -4.85 3.01
C SER A 76 3.48 -5.43 3.34
N VAL A 77 4.17 -5.89 2.32
CA VAL A 77 5.57 -6.31 2.41
C VAL A 77 6.33 -5.70 1.25
N GLY A 78 7.47 -5.08 1.54
CA GLY A 78 8.37 -4.54 0.54
C GLY A 78 9.77 -5.05 0.79
N THR A 79 10.40 -5.68 -0.20
CA THR A 79 11.81 -6.10 -0.12
C THR A 79 12.64 -5.41 -1.19
N ARG A 80 13.83 -4.96 -0.80
CA ARG A 80 14.81 -4.44 -1.75
C ARG A 80 15.55 -5.62 -2.38
N LEU A 81 15.40 -5.77 -3.70
CA LEU A 81 16.10 -6.80 -4.47
C LEU A 81 17.48 -6.30 -4.95
N SER A 82 17.59 -5.01 -5.27
CA SER A 82 18.85 -4.34 -5.63
C SER A 82 18.83 -2.85 -5.25
N SER A 83 19.91 -2.13 -5.53
CA SER A 83 19.94 -0.66 -5.40
C SER A 83 18.86 0.06 -6.24
N ASN A 84 18.40 -0.56 -7.33
CA ASN A 84 17.57 0.10 -8.34
C ASN A 84 16.16 -0.47 -8.45
N PHE A 85 15.87 -1.64 -7.86
CA PHE A 85 14.51 -2.16 -7.87
C PHE A 85 14.15 -2.89 -6.59
N SER A 86 12.86 -2.85 -6.29
CA SER A 86 12.24 -3.47 -5.12
C SER A 86 11.02 -4.27 -5.56
N LEU A 87 10.59 -5.19 -4.71
CA LEU A 87 9.32 -5.89 -4.87
C LEU A 87 8.42 -5.48 -3.71
N VAL A 88 7.20 -5.04 -4.04
CA VAL A 88 6.21 -4.62 -3.05
C VAL A 88 4.93 -5.41 -3.29
N ALA A 89 4.38 -5.98 -2.23
CA ALA A 89 3.05 -6.55 -2.22
C ALA A 89 2.19 -5.83 -1.16
N ASP A 90 0.97 -5.47 -1.52
CA ASP A 90 0.02 -4.76 -0.67
C ASP A 90 -1.32 -5.51 -0.67
N TRP A 91 -1.85 -5.77 0.51
CA TRP A 91 -3.12 -6.44 0.71
C TRP A 91 -4.02 -5.59 1.58
N ASN A 92 -5.14 -5.14 1.02
CA ASN A 92 -6.08 -4.25 1.71
C ASN A 92 -7.20 -4.99 2.45
N GLY A 93 -7.09 -6.32 2.60
CA GLY A 93 -8.12 -7.19 3.17
C GLY A 93 -9.01 -7.89 2.14
N GLN A 94 -9.05 -7.38 0.90
CA GLN A 94 -9.85 -7.95 -0.19
C GLN A 94 -9.05 -8.10 -1.49
N ASP A 95 -8.14 -7.16 -1.75
CA ASP A 95 -7.35 -7.08 -2.97
C ASP A 95 -5.89 -7.20 -2.62
N LEU A 96 -5.17 -7.96 -3.45
CA LEU A 96 -3.73 -8.09 -3.40
C LEU A 96 -3.16 -7.41 -4.65
N GLY A 97 -2.28 -6.45 -4.43
CA GLY A 97 -1.45 -5.84 -5.45
C GLY A 97 0.00 -6.26 -5.28
N VAL A 98 0.70 -6.49 -6.39
CA VAL A 98 2.14 -6.73 -6.44
C VAL A 98 2.75 -5.80 -7.47
N GLY A 99 3.72 -5.00 -7.04
CA GLY A 99 4.42 -4.03 -7.86
C GLY A 99 5.93 -4.21 -7.82
N LEU A 100 6.59 -3.80 -8.90
CA LEU A 100 8.05 -3.82 -9.02
C LEU A 100 8.57 -2.39 -9.29
N PRO A 101 8.71 -1.54 -8.26
CA PRO A 101 9.28 -0.22 -8.46
C PRO A 101 10.73 -0.31 -8.95
N ILE A 102 11.02 0.36 -10.06
CA ILE A 102 12.34 0.45 -10.69
C ILE A 102 12.74 1.93 -10.73
N THR A 103 13.84 2.26 -10.07
CA THR A 103 14.41 3.61 -10.03
C THR A 103 15.64 3.71 -10.93
N VAL A 104 15.58 4.65 -11.86
CA VAL A 104 16.65 5.05 -12.78
C VAL A 104 17.20 6.39 -12.32
N PRO A 105 18.42 6.44 -11.75
CA PRO A 105 19.06 7.69 -11.36
C PRO A 105 19.57 8.45 -12.60
N PHE A 106 19.48 9.78 -12.55
CA PHE A 106 20.07 10.71 -13.52
C PHE A 106 21.09 11.60 -12.80
N GLY A 107 22.30 11.08 -12.64
CA GLY A 107 23.31 11.70 -11.79
C GLY A 107 22.91 11.67 -10.31
N ASP A 108 23.45 12.62 -9.54
CA ASP A 108 23.34 12.60 -8.07
C ASP A 108 22.08 13.31 -7.54
N SER A 109 21.42 14.13 -8.36
CA SER A 109 20.35 15.04 -7.90
C SER A 109 18.97 14.73 -8.46
N ALA A 110 18.86 13.79 -9.40
CA ALA A 110 17.60 13.47 -10.06
C ALA A 110 17.42 11.96 -10.24
N SER A 111 16.16 11.51 -10.23
CA SER A 111 15.79 10.12 -10.52
C SER A 111 14.42 10.03 -11.15
N PHE A 112 14.21 8.99 -11.96
CA PHE A 112 12.91 8.57 -12.46
C PHE A 112 12.56 7.20 -11.92
N GLN A 113 11.34 7.03 -11.45
CA GLN A 113 10.82 5.74 -11.02
C GLN A 113 9.69 5.30 -11.95
N VAL A 114 9.71 4.04 -12.36
CA VAL A 114 8.60 3.36 -13.03
C VAL A 114 8.17 2.15 -12.21
N THR A 115 6.87 1.95 -12.06
CA THR A 115 6.32 0.86 -11.25
C THR A 115 5.27 0.11 -12.07
N PRO A 116 5.65 -0.95 -12.79
CA PRO A 116 4.70 -1.95 -13.24
C PRO A 116 4.12 -2.70 -12.03
N ALA A 117 2.81 -2.94 -12.05
CA ALA A 117 2.10 -3.63 -10.99
C ALA A 117 0.93 -4.46 -11.54
N LEU A 118 0.66 -5.58 -10.88
CA LEU A 118 -0.58 -6.32 -11.00
C LEU A 118 -1.42 -6.05 -9.76
N VAL A 119 -2.67 -5.65 -9.94
CA VAL A 119 -3.61 -5.35 -8.85
C VAL A 119 -4.86 -6.24 -8.94
N ASP A 120 -5.64 -6.28 -7.87
CA ASP A 120 -6.85 -7.10 -7.75
C ASP A 120 -6.62 -8.61 -7.93
N LEU A 121 -5.43 -9.10 -7.57
CA LEU A 121 -5.04 -10.50 -7.83
C LEU A 121 -5.92 -11.52 -7.12
N VAL A 122 -6.49 -11.15 -5.96
CA VAL A 122 -7.37 -12.01 -5.16
C VAL A 122 -8.80 -11.44 -5.04
N ASN A 123 -9.11 -10.38 -5.80
CA ASN A 123 -10.44 -9.78 -5.75
C ASN A 123 -11.46 -10.69 -6.47
N SER A 124 -12.41 -11.24 -5.72
CA SER A 124 -13.50 -12.06 -6.27
C SER A 124 -14.69 -11.24 -6.78
N GLU A 125 -14.71 -9.92 -6.58
CA GLU A 125 -15.87 -9.06 -6.86
C GLU A 125 -15.76 -8.24 -8.16
N THR A 126 -14.56 -7.87 -8.62
CA THR A 126 -14.35 -7.04 -9.82
C THR A 126 -13.94 -7.82 -11.08
N GLY A 127 -13.74 -9.14 -10.96
CA GLY A 127 -13.69 -10.03 -12.12
C GLY A 127 -12.36 -10.10 -12.88
N GLY A 128 -11.22 -9.82 -12.22
CA GLY A 128 -9.90 -10.18 -12.77
C GLY A 128 -8.76 -9.26 -12.36
N SER A 129 -7.53 -9.76 -12.48
CA SER A 129 -6.31 -9.00 -12.23
C SER A 129 -6.13 -7.88 -13.26
N ARG A 130 -5.71 -6.70 -12.82
CA ARG A 130 -5.41 -5.56 -13.70
C ARG A 130 -3.91 -5.28 -13.74
N PHE A 131 -3.40 -4.90 -14.90
CA PHE A 131 -2.03 -4.42 -15.05
C PHE A 131 -2.01 -2.89 -15.04
N VAL A 132 -1.15 -2.30 -14.20
CA VAL A 132 -1.01 -0.86 -13.99
C VAL A 132 0.46 -0.49 -14.12
N VAL A 133 0.74 0.65 -14.75
CA VAL A 133 2.09 1.23 -14.79
C VAL A 133 2.00 2.67 -14.30
N SER A 134 2.82 3.03 -13.32
CA SER A 134 2.95 4.40 -12.83
C SER A 134 4.38 4.91 -12.99
N GLY A 135 4.55 6.23 -13.03
CA GLY A 135 5.85 6.89 -13.15
C GLY A 135 5.95 8.11 -12.24
N GLY A 136 7.16 8.42 -11.76
CA GLY A 136 7.43 9.55 -10.87
C GLY A 136 8.84 10.09 -11.02
N LEU A 137 9.04 11.37 -10.67
CA LEU A 137 10.34 12.05 -10.67
C LEU A 137 10.73 12.42 -9.24
N GLY A 138 12.00 12.23 -8.89
CA GLY A 138 12.58 12.64 -7.62
C GLY A 138 13.73 13.61 -7.82
N PHE A 139 13.76 14.68 -7.02
CA PHE A 139 14.81 15.70 -7.02
C PHE A 139 15.37 15.88 -5.61
N GLN A 140 16.69 16.02 -5.51
CA GLN A 140 17.40 16.34 -4.26
C GLN A 140 18.18 17.65 -4.46
N PHE A 141 18.05 18.57 -3.50
CA PHE A 141 18.69 19.90 -3.47
C PHE A 141 19.62 20.04 -2.27
#